data_AF-A0A3R6Z6G8-F1
#
_entry.id   AF-A0A3R6Z6G8-F1
#
_cell.length_a   1.000
_cell.length_b   1.000
_cell.length_c   1.000
_cell.angle_alpha   90.00
_cell.angle_beta   90.00
_cell.angle_gamma   90.00
#
_symmetry.space_group_name_H-M   'P 1'
#
loop_
_entity.id
_entity.type
_entity.pdbx_description
1 polymer ?
#
loop_
_entity_poly.entity_id
_entity_poly.type
_entity_poly.pdbx_seq_one_letter_code
_entity_poly.pdbx_strand_id
1 'polypeptide(L)'
;MSTTVTCHVSRRERVTGQWLEVDAARVAVDCVKGRPSIFHMKHLLPGTSYAYAMEAQVVERLRDAYRFQWSLPSVRRVLANTSNLMMWSDEDIYPDFTTSATFHIIHEAPTIQMQVMRVLLRSARRVYHEYQRQLWDVDFHEFRTQTSAELDKHLALAKRKMDFDMVKRCESRLSELKTLTANAPDNPVFSPVQWDFVLKVLADVTLRVLVVCSELPLVDDSNANIQAFMTSSKVPSSSSSSRPNPRSSCRSWWGAVPRDQQRLLTLVSEWKLQKPNRELVLLSGASSMGVALASTVTDMKMRTEFHQHVVGPIAGPCHTALVPTRTGVVADRFAFQHDVVLPGENNFAVLTLAAAEGRDPVVTCRRVGQVQ
;
A
#
# COMPACT_ATOMS: atom_id res chain seq x y z
N MET A 1 -33.87 -12.34 3.47
CA MET A 1 -32.75 -12.15 4.40
C MET A 1 -32.83 -10.75 4.97
N SER A 2 -32.79 -10.62 6.30
CA SER A 2 -32.69 -9.34 7.02
C SER A 2 -31.21 -9.08 7.30
N THR A 3 -30.74 -7.86 7.04
CA THR A 3 -29.37 -7.43 7.34
C THR A 3 -29.44 -6.34 8.39
N THR A 4 -28.88 -6.58 9.57
CA THR A 4 -28.78 -5.54 10.60
C THR A 4 -27.75 -4.50 10.20
N VAL A 5 -28.18 -3.26 10.03
CA VAL A 5 -27.33 -2.12 9.69
C VAL A 5 -27.16 -1.28 10.94
N THR A 6 -25.91 -1.12 11.36
CA THR A 6 -25.55 -0.18 12.44
C THR A 6 -25.12 1.15 11.83
N CYS A 7 -25.77 2.22 12.28
CA CYS A 7 -25.44 3.60 11.96
C CYS A 7 -24.59 4.19 13.09
N HIS A 8 -23.41 4.70 12.73
CA HIS A 8 -22.53 5.44 13.62
C HIS A 8 -22.71 6.93 13.37
N VAL A 9 -22.95 7.69 14.44
CA VAL A 9 -23.19 9.13 14.39
C VAL A 9 -21.93 9.84 14.89
N SER A 10 -21.40 10.73 14.06
CA SER A 10 -20.29 11.60 14.46
C SER A 10 -20.75 13.06 14.57
N ARG A 11 -20.22 13.77 15.58
CA ARG A 11 -20.42 15.21 15.78
C ARG A 11 -19.15 15.98 15.46
N ARG A 12 -19.29 17.18 14.90
CA ARG A 12 -18.15 18.10 14.72
C ARG A 12 -17.91 18.88 16.01
N GLU A 13 -16.75 18.68 16.62
CA GLU A 13 -16.29 19.46 17.77
C GLU A 13 -16.00 20.91 17.35
N ARG A 14 -16.59 21.87 18.06
CA ARG A 14 -16.56 23.28 17.67
C ARG A 14 -15.16 23.91 17.75
N VAL A 15 -14.31 23.43 18.66
CA VAL A 15 -12.99 24.03 18.91
C VAL A 15 -11.92 23.49 17.96
N THR A 16 -11.90 22.17 17.75
CA THR A 16 -10.87 21.50 16.95
C THR A 16 -11.29 21.25 15.50
N GLY A 17 -12.59 21.41 15.20
CA GLY A 17 -13.19 21.01 13.94
C GLY A 17 -13.21 19.49 13.72
N GLN A 18 -12.72 18.69 14.67
CA GLN A 18 -12.66 17.24 14.53
C GLN A 18 -14.04 16.62 14.63
N TRP A 19 -14.25 15.55 13.87
CA TRP A 19 -15.44 14.73 13.97
C TRP A 19 -15.17 13.63 15.00
N LEU A 20 -15.97 13.61 16.06
CA LEU A 20 -15.91 12.67 17.17
C LEU A 20 -17.13 11.77 17.12
N GLU A 21 -16.94 10.47 17.27
CA GLU A 21 -18.04 9.51 17.36
C GLU A 21 -18.86 9.75 18.63
N VAL A 22 -20.18 9.60 18.53
CA VAL A 22 -21.11 9.74 19.64
C VAL A 22 -21.65 8.36 19.96
N ASP A 23 -20.95 7.63 20.84
CA ASP A 23 -21.28 6.24 21.19
C ASP A 23 -22.75 6.07 21.64
N ALA A 24 -23.28 7.05 22.38
CA ALA A 24 -24.67 7.07 22.84
C ALA A 24 -25.72 7.19 21.71
N ALA A 25 -25.29 7.54 20.49
CA ALA A 25 -26.15 7.71 19.32
C ALA A 25 -25.99 6.57 18.29
N ARG A 26 -25.39 5.44 18.68
CA ARG A 26 -25.32 4.23 17.85
C ARG A 26 -26.72 3.63 17.68
N VAL A 27 -27.20 3.56 16.43
CA VAL A 27 -28.53 3.00 16.12
C VAL A 27 -28.38 1.80 15.20
N ALA A 28 -28.88 0.63 15.60
CA ALA A 28 -28.96 -0.55 14.74
C ALA A 28 -30.40 -0.76 14.26
N VAL A 29 -30.58 -1.02 12.97
CA VAL A 29 -31.89 -1.29 12.36
C VAL A 29 -31.78 -2.53 11.47
N ASP A 30 -32.77 -3.41 11.55
CA ASP A 30 -32.88 -4.56 10.66
C ASP A 30 -33.42 -4.13 9.31
N CYS A 31 -32.59 -4.27 8.28
CA CYS A 31 -32.91 -3.86 6.92
C CYS A 31 -33.38 -5.04 6.08
N VAL A 32 -34.54 -4.89 5.43
CA VAL A 32 -35.11 -5.89 4.52
C VAL A 32 -34.94 -5.44 3.07
N LYS A 33 -34.43 -6.32 2.21
CA LYS A 33 -34.21 -6.04 0.78
C LYS A 33 -35.47 -5.45 0.12
N GLY A 34 -35.32 -4.31 -0.56
CA GLY A 34 -36.42 -3.64 -1.27
C GLY A 34 -37.35 -2.80 -0.39
N ARG A 35 -37.08 -2.68 0.92
CA ARG A 35 -37.84 -1.81 1.83
C ARG A 35 -36.95 -0.70 2.40
N PRO A 36 -37.40 0.56 2.41
CA PRO A 36 -36.68 1.63 3.06
C PRO A 36 -36.58 1.36 4.57
N SER A 37 -35.39 1.50 5.13
CA SER A 37 -35.12 1.38 6.55
C SER A 37 -34.92 2.77 7.14
N ILE A 38 -35.57 3.06 8.26
CA ILE A 38 -35.60 4.39 8.87
C ILE A 38 -34.80 4.35 10.18
N PHE A 39 -33.77 5.19 10.27
CA PHE A 39 -33.00 5.36 11.49
C PHE A 39 -33.63 6.49 12.32
N HIS A 40 -34.12 6.17 13.51
CA HIS A 40 -34.63 7.15 14.46
C HIS A 40 -33.52 7.55 15.44
N MET A 41 -32.93 8.72 15.23
CA MET A 41 -31.96 9.29 16.17
C MET A 41 -32.71 10.14 17.20
N LYS A 42 -32.56 9.80 18.48
CA LYS A 42 -33.09 10.60 19.60
C LYS A 42 -31.94 11.42 20.21
N HIS A 43 -32.25 12.60 20.75
CA HIS A 43 -31.30 13.46 21.48
C HIS A 43 -30.19 14.12 20.64
N LEU A 44 -30.49 14.57 19.41
CA LEU A 44 -29.58 15.42 18.65
C LEU A 44 -29.49 16.81 19.32
N LEU A 45 -28.27 17.25 19.64
CA LEU A 45 -27.97 18.58 20.15
C LEU A 45 -28.29 19.68 19.12
N PRO A 46 -28.95 20.78 19.52
CA PRO A 46 -29.22 21.93 18.66
C PRO A 46 -27.94 22.57 18.09
N GLY A 47 -28.00 23.07 16.85
CA GLY A 47 -26.89 23.78 16.21
C GLY A 47 -25.63 22.94 16.00
N THR A 48 -25.80 21.63 15.82
CA THR A 48 -24.73 20.65 15.59
C THR A 48 -24.98 19.93 14.27
N SER A 49 -23.96 19.83 13.43
CA SER A 49 -24.02 19.03 12.19
C SER A 49 -23.69 17.58 12.50
N TYR A 50 -24.51 16.66 11.98
CA TYR A 50 -24.35 15.21 12.14
C TYR A 50 -24.07 14.56 10.79
N ALA A 51 -23.19 13.56 10.79
CA ALA A 51 -22.96 12.69 9.63
C ALA A 51 -23.20 11.23 10.06
N TYR A 52 -23.81 10.46 9.17
CA TYR A 52 -24.02 9.02 9.35
C TYR A 52 -23.06 8.23 8.46
N ALA A 53 -22.45 7.19 9.03
CA ALA A 53 -21.63 6.24 8.28
C ALA A 53 -22.20 4.84 8.40
N MET A 54 -22.42 4.16 7.27
CA MET A 54 -22.84 2.76 7.20
C MET A 54 -21.63 1.82 7.29
N GLU A 55 -20.74 2.05 8.25
CA GLU A 55 -19.46 1.33 8.35
C GLU A 55 -19.65 -0.20 8.36
N ALA A 56 -20.65 -0.71 9.07
CA ALA A 56 -20.97 -2.13 9.07
C ALA A 56 -21.26 -2.68 7.66
N GLN A 57 -21.96 -1.92 6.81
CA GLN A 57 -22.20 -2.32 5.43
C GLN A 57 -20.93 -2.22 4.59
N VAL A 58 -20.11 -1.18 4.78
CA VAL A 58 -18.83 -1.02 4.09
C VAL A 58 -17.92 -2.22 4.39
N VAL A 59 -17.77 -2.55 5.67
CA VAL A 59 -17.01 -3.71 6.14
C VAL A 59 -17.56 -4.99 5.51
N GLU A 60 -18.88 -5.21 5.53
CA GLU A 60 -19.45 -6.43 4.96
C GLU A 60 -19.26 -6.52 3.44
N ARG A 61 -19.34 -5.41 2.71
CA ARG A 61 -19.05 -5.37 1.27
C ARG A 61 -17.60 -5.71 0.97
N LEU A 62 -16.66 -5.21 1.77
CA LEU A 62 -15.25 -5.55 1.66
C LEU A 62 -15.04 -7.04 1.96
N ARG A 63 -15.66 -7.57 3.03
CA ARG A 63 -15.62 -9.01 3.34
C ARG A 63 -16.18 -9.86 2.22
N ASP A 64 -17.29 -9.46 1.62
CA ASP A 64 -17.90 -10.17 0.50
C ASP A 64 -16.94 -10.25 -0.70
N ALA A 65 -16.21 -9.17 -1.00
CA ALA A 65 -15.18 -9.18 -2.04
C ALA A 65 -14.07 -10.20 -1.73
N TYR A 66 -13.58 -10.23 -0.48
CA TYR A 66 -12.62 -11.25 -0.03
C TYR A 66 -13.17 -12.66 -0.15
N ARG A 67 -14.37 -12.92 0.41
CA ARG A 67 -15.00 -14.25 0.36
C ARG A 67 -15.20 -14.72 -1.07
N PHE A 68 -15.65 -13.83 -1.95
CA PHE A 68 -15.79 -14.14 -3.37
C PHE A 68 -14.43 -14.53 -3.97
N GLN A 69 -13.42 -13.66 -3.90
CA GLN A 69 -12.12 -13.89 -4.52
C GLN A 69 -11.41 -15.12 -3.94
N TRP A 70 -11.47 -15.33 -2.63
CA TRP A 70 -10.81 -16.43 -1.94
C TRP A 70 -11.56 -17.75 -2.08
N SER A 71 -12.84 -17.72 -2.47
CA SER A 71 -13.62 -18.92 -2.81
C SER A 71 -13.32 -19.46 -4.20
N LEU A 72 -12.68 -18.68 -5.07
CA LEU A 72 -12.28 -19.13 -6.40
C LEU A 72 -11.36 -20.36 -6.29
N PRO A 73 -11.60 -21.46 -7.05
CA PRO A 73 -10.91 -22.73 -6.84
C PRO A 73 -9.37 -22.63 -6.87
N SER A 74 -8.82 -21.85 -7.80
CA SER A 74 -7.38 -21.63 -7.94
C SER A 74 -6.80 -20.86 -6.75
N VAL A 75 -7.45 -19.76 -6.36
CA VAL A 75 -7.05 -18.93 -5.22
C VAL A 75 -7.12 -19.74 -3.93
N ARG A 76 -8.25 -20.40 -3.66
CA ARG A 76 -8.44 -21.27 -2.50
C ARG A 76 -7.36 -22.35 -2.40
N ARG A 77 -7.01 -22.97 -3.54
CA ARG A 77 -5.97 -24.00 -3.59
C ARG A 77 -4.60 -23.43 -3.22
N VAL A 78 -4.22 -22.27 -3.76
CA VAL A 78 -2.94 -21.63 -3.41
C VAL A 78 -2.93 -21.29 -1.92
N LEU A 79 -3.92 -20.54 -1.43
CA LEU A 79 -3.99 -20.10 -0.04
C LEU A 79 -3.92 -21.25 0.97
N ALA A 80 -4.52 -22.40 0.65
CA ALA A 80 -4.52 -23.57 1.53
C ALA A 80 -3.22 -24.38 1.50
N ASN A 81 -2.38 -24.23 0.48
CA ASN A 81 -1.19 -25.07 0.26
C ASN A 81 0.13 -24.29 0.30
N THR A 82 0.11 -22.98 0.56
CA THR A 82 1.31 -22.14 0.66
C THR A 82 1.27 -21.28 1.92
N SER A 83 2.46 -20.95 2.44
CA SER A 83 2.59 -19.85 3.41
C SER A 83 2.40 -18.52 2.67
N ASN A 84 1.59 -17.63 3.21
CA ASN A 84 1.18 -16.40 2.52
C ASN A 84 1.67 -15.17 3.29
N LEU A 85 2.60 -14.43 2.70
CA LEU A 85 2.91 -13.06 3.10
C LEU A 85 2.23 -12.13 2.11
N MET A 86 1.35 -11.26 2.58
CA MET A 86 0.56 -10.38 1.72
C MET A 86 0.62 -8.93 2.16
N MET A 87 0.57 -8.04 1.18
CA MET A 87 0.66 -6.60 1.35
C MET A 87 -0.54 -5.99 0.65
N TRP A 88 -1.22 -5.06 1.31
CA TRP A 88 -2.28 -4.29 0.66
C TRP A 88 -1.71 -3.16 -0.20
N SER A 89 -2.54 -2.66 -1.11
CA SER A 89 -2.29 -1.47 -1.91
C SER A 89 -3.47 -0.50 -1.84
N ASP A 90 -3.37 0.61 -2.58
CA ASP A 90 -4.49 1.53 -2.78
C ASP A 90 -5.75 0.81 -3.27
N GLU A 91 -5.61 -0.20 -4.15
CA GLU A 91 -6.72 -0.96 -4.72
C GLU A 91 -7.51 -1.79 -3.70
N ASP A 92 -6.93 -2.11 -2.53
CA ASP A 92 -7.66 -2.74 -1.43
C ASP A 92 -8.61 -1.77 -0.70
N ILE A 93 -8.49 -0.46 -0.96
CA ILE A 93 -9.27 0.59 -0.30
C ILE A 93 -10.11 1.36 -1.33
N TYR A 94 -9.45 1.97 -2.31
CA TYR A 94 -10.02 2.74 -3.40
C TYR A 94 -8.95 3.02 -4.49
N PRO A 95 -9.26 2.95 -5.79
CA PRO A 95 -8.26 3.21 -6.84
C PRO A 95 -7.56 4.57 -6.69
N ASP A 96 -6.22 4.59 -6.75
CA ASP A 96 -5.38 5.77 -6.54
C ASP A 96 -5.67 6.49 -5.19
N PHE A 97 -5.98 5.73 -4.13
CA PHE A 97 -6.33 6.25 -2.81
C PHE A 97 -5.36 7.32 -2.30
N THR A 98 -4.05 7.07 -2.39
CA THR A 98 -2.98 7.95 -1.87
C THR A 98 -2.89 9.27 -2.63
N THR A 99 -3.21 9.27 -3.93
CA THR A 99 -2.92 10.40 -4.84
C THR A 99 -4.17 11.11 -5.34
N SER A 100 -5.35 10.57 -5.05
CA SER A 100 -6.63 11.10 -5.49
C SER A 100 -6.95 12.47 -4.87
N ALA A 101 -7.19 13.45 -5.74
CA ALA A 101 -7.58 14.81 -5.36
C ALA A 101 -8.91 14.84 -4.60
N THR A 102 -9.79 13.86 -4.83
CA THR A 102 -11.08 13.70 -4.12
C THR A 102 -10.87 13.54 -2.61
N PHE A 103 -9.71 13.06 -2.20
CA PHE A 103 -9.42 12.69 -0.81
C PHE A 103 -8.32 13.53 -0.18
N HIS A 104 -8.00 14.69 -0.76
CA HIS A 104 -7.08 15.63 -0.15
C HIS A 104 -7.61 16.11 1.22
N ILE A 105 -6.89 15.76 2.29
CA ILE A 105 -7.28 16.05 3.67
C ILE A 105 -6.81 17.45 4.04
N ILE A 106 -7.73 18.40 4.06
CA ILE A 106 -7.48 19.74 4.61
C ILE A 106 -7.91 19.74 6.07
N HIS A 107 -6.93 19.65 6.98
CA HIS A 107 -7.20 19.57 8.42
C HIS A 107 -7.92 20.80 8.97
N GLU A 108 -7.67 21.96 8.39
CA GLU A 108 -8.27 23.25 8.77
C GLU A 108 -9.74 23.37 8.33
N ALA A 109 -10.13 22.63 7.29
CA ALA A 109 -11.48 22.67 6.71
C ALA A 109 -11.98 21.24 6.38
N PRO A 110 -12.33 20.43 7.40
CA PRO A 110 -12.72 19.04 7.19
C PRO A 110 -14.03 18.91 6.41
N THR A 111 -13.99 18.19 5.28
CA THR A 111 -15.14 17.94 4.41
C THR A 111 -15.87 16.63 4.75
N ILE A 112 -17.07 16.44 4.20
CA ILE A 112 -17.83 15.18 4.32
C ILE A 112 -17.07 14.02 3.64
N GLN A 113 -16.43 14.30 2.50
CA GLN A 113 -15.61 13.36 1.75
C GLN A 113 -14.47 12.83 2.62
N MET A 114 -13.84 13.69 3.44
CA MET A 114 -12.82 13.27 4.40
C MET A 114 -13.36 12.32 5.49
N GLN A 115 -14.63 12.45 5.89
CA GLN A 115 -15.23 11.52 6.86
C GLN A 115 -15.55 10.17 6.23
N VAL A 116 -16.16 10.17 5.04
CA VAL A 116 -16.37 8.94 4.25
C VAL A 116 -15.05 8.21 4.06
N MET A 117 -13.98 8.96 3.76
CA MET A 117 -12.66 8.41 3.55
C MET A 117 -12.08 7.73 4.80
N ARG A 118 -12.17 8.38 5.96
CA ARG A 118 -11.73 7.78 7.23
C ARG A 118 -12.44 6.46 7.52
N VAL A 119 -13.74 6.40 7.22
CA VAL A 119 -14.54 5.18 7.39
C VAL A 119 -14.09 4.10 6.42
N LEU A 120 -13.89 4.43 5.14
CA LEU A 120 -13.39 3.49 4.13
C LEU A 120 -12.03 2.91 4.56
N LEU A 121 -11.09 3.78 4.93
CA LEU A 121 -9.75 3.36 5.37
C LEU A 121 -9.80 2.49 6.63
N ARG A 122 -10.56 2.89 7.66
CA ARG A 122 -10.72 2.08 8.89
C ARG A 122 -11.33 0.72 8.57
N SER A 123 -12.34 0.70 7.70
CA SER A 123 -13.03 -0.54 7.28
C SER A 123 -12.10 -1.46 6.49
N ALA A 124 -11.39 -0.93 5.48
CA ALA A 124 -10.45 -1.67 4.66
C ALA A 124 -9.31 -2.24 5.50
N ARG A 125 -8.74 -1.44 6.41
CA ARG A 125 -7.70 -1.92 7.34
C ARG A 125 -8.22 -3.05 8.21
N ARG A 126 -9.41 -2.92 8.77
CA ARG A 126 -10.02 -3.99 9.58
C ARG A 126 -10.15 -5.28 8.77
N VAL A 127 -10.68 -5.22 7.56
CA VAL A 127 -10.86 -6.40 6.71
C VAL A 127 -9.52 -6.98 6.23
N TYR A 128 -8.54 -6.13 5.90
CA TYR A 128 -7.17 -6.56 5.61
C TYR A 128 -6.57 -7.37 6.77
N HIS A 129 -6.74 -6.90 8.01
CA HIS A 129 -6.31 -7.66 9.19
C HIS A 129 -7.08 -8.98 9.33
N GLU A 130 -8.41 -8.94 9.17
CA GLU A 130 -9.29 -10.11 9.29
C GLU A 130 -9.00 -11.19 8.23
N TYR A 131 -8.47 -10.85 7.06
CA TYR A 131 -8.23 -11.82 5.97
C TYR A 131 -6.74 -12.04 5.70
N GLN A 132 -5.99 -11.00 5.33
CA GLN A 132 -4.60 -11.12 4.90
C GLN A 132 -3.62 -11.23 6.07
N ARG A 133 -3.68 -10.29 7.02
CA ARG A 133 -2.65 -10.16 8.07
C ARG A 133 -2.64 -11.34 9.05
N GLN A 134 -3.81 -11.89 9.36
CA GLN A 134 -3.93 -13.09 10.20
C GLN A 134 -3.14 -14.31 9.69
N LEU A 135 -2.75 -14.35 8.41
CA LEU A 135 -2.05 -15.48 7.83
C LEU A 135 -0.56 -15.54 8.21
N TRP A 136 0.01 -14.42 8.67
CA TRP A 136 1.46 -14.32 8.89
C TRP A 136 1.85 -13.43 10.07
N ASP A 137 0.96 -12.59 10.59
CA ASP A 137 1.25 -11.71 11.71
C ASP A 137 1.09 -12.41 13.06
N VAL A 138 2.23 -12.62 13.73
CA VAL A 138 2.32 -13.23 15.06
C VAL A 138 1.56 -12.44 16.14
N ASP A 139 1.39 -11.14 15.95
CA ASP A 139 0.74 -10.23 16.91
C ASP A 139 -0.77 -10.07 16.62
N PHE A 140 -1.31 -10.83 15.66
CA PHE A 140 -2.72 -10.71 15.26
C PHE A 140 -3.70 -10.93 16.42
N HIS A 141 -3.38 -11.84 17.33
CA HIS A 141 -4.23 -12.11 18.50
C HIS A 141 -4.33 -10.91 19.44
N GLU A 142 -3.22 -10.17 19.63
CA GLU A 142 -3.18 -8.97 20.46
C GLU A 142 -3.96 -7.82 19.80
N PHE A 143 -3.84 -7.68 18.48
CA PHE A 143 -4.67 -6.76 17.69
C PHE A 143 -6.17 -7.06 17.83
N ARG A 144 -6.56 -8.34 17.84
CA ARG A 144 -7.98 -8.74 17.93
C ARG A 144 -8.60 -8.44 19.31
N THR A 145 -7.77 -8.34 20.36
CA THR A 145 -8.21 -8.03 21.72
C THR A 145 -8.34 -6.53 22.01
N GLN A 146 -7.79 -5.66 21.14
CA GLN A 146 -7.95 -4.21 21.26
C GLN A 146 -9.40 -3.79 20.98
N THR A 147 -9.98 -3.00 21.88
CA THR A 147 -11.37 -2.51 21.78
C THR A 147 -11.53 -1.48 20.65
N SER A 148 -12.76 -1.22 20.15
CA SER A 148 -12.95 -0.23 19.07
C SER A 148 -12.49 1.19 19.45
N ALA A 149 -12.54 1.53 20.74
CA ALA A 149 -12.02 2.79 21.28
C ALA A 149 -10.48 2.89 21.21
N GLU A 150 -9.78 1.77 21.35
CA GLU A 150 -8.33 1.68 21.13
C GLU A 150 -8.01 1.68 19.63
N LEU A 151 -8.83 1.01 18.82
CA LEU A 151 -8.75 1.04 17.36
C LEU A 151 -8.91 2.47 16.81
N ASP A 152 -9.74 3.31 17.44
CA ASP A 152 -9.91 4.73 17.10
C ASP A 152 -8.74 5.61 17.55
N LYS A 153 -8.10 5.29 18.69
CA LYS A 153 -6.79 5.88 19.03
C LYS A 153 -5.72 5.46 18.02
N HIS A 154 -5.68 4.19 17.63
CA HIS A 154 -4.81 3.67 16.59
C HIS A 154 -5.17 4.17 15.19
N LEU A 155 -6.41 4.60 14.92
CA LEU A 155 -6.82 5.27 13.68
C LEU A 155 -6.40 6.74 13.71
N ALA A 156 -6.58 7.43 14.84
CA ALA A 156 -6.05 8.78 15.04
C ALA A 156 -4.51 8.83 14.92
N LEU A 157 -3.86 7.70 15.21
CA LEU A 157 -2.42 7.52 15.09
C LEU A 157 -1.99 6.91 13.75
N ALA A 158 -2.82 6.09 13.11
CA ALA A 158 -2.62 5.60 11.74
C ALA A 158 -2.90 6.68 10.67
N LYS A 159 -3.65 7.74 11.03
CA LYS A 159 -3.69 9.03 10.30
C LYS A 159 -2.28 9.64 10.10
N ARG A 160 -1.25 9.13 10.77
CA ARG A 160 0.16 9.56 10.69
C ARG A 160 1.13 8.46 10.27
N LYS A 161 0.66 7.26 9.94
CA LYS A 161 1.50 6.06 9.73
C LYS A 161 0.91 5.19 8.61
N MET A 162 1.03 5.67 7.37
CA MET A 162 0.76 4.88 6.17
C MET A 162 2.03 4.12 5.79
N ASP A 163 2.22 2.97 6.43
CA ASP A 163 3.49 2.27 6.37
C ASP A 163 3.27 0.85 5.87
N PHE A 164 3.73 0.62 4.65
CA PHE A 164 3.83 -0.65 3.95
C PHE A 164 4.75 -1.65 4.69
N ASP A 165 4.35 -2.92 4.67
CA ASP A 165 4.94 -4.08 5.37
C ASP A 165 6.22 -4.60 4.69
N MET A 166 7.27 -3.78 4.64
CA MET A 166 8.60 -4.28 4.30
C MET A 166 9.25 -4.90 5.54
N VAL A 167 9.14 -6.23 5.66
CA VAL A 167 9.71 -7.07 6.73
C VAL A 167 9.09 -6.76 8.09
N LYS A 168 8.18 -7.60 8.62
CA LYS A 168 7.65 -7.36 9.98
C LYS A 168 8.42 -8.13 11.04
N ARG A 169 8.99 -7.42 12.02
CA ARG A 169 8.86 -7.79 13.44
C ARG A 169 9.13 -6.63 14.41
N CYS A 170 8.26 -6.56 15.42
CA CYS A 170 8.27 -5.76 16.65
C CYS A 170 7.67 -4.34 16.58
N GLU A 171 6.38 -4.29 16.94
CA GLU A 171 5.79 -3.16 17.64
C GLU A 171 6.57 -2.85 18.93
N SER A 172 7.12 -1.64 19.02
CA SER A 172 7.29 -0.94 20.29
C SER A 172 7.51 0.55 19.99
N ARG A 173 7.08 1.40 20.95
CA ARG A 173 7.38 2.85 21.07
C ARG A 173 6.39 3.80 20.38
N LEU A 174 5.14 3.64 20.79
CA LEU A 174 4.01 4.48 20.44
C LEU A 174 3.86 5.77 21.30
N SER A 175 4.95 6.38 21.79
CA SER A 175 4.87 7.53 22.71
C SER A 175 5.39 8.86 22.18
N GLU A 176 6.02 8.94 21.01
CA GLU A 176 6.64 10.19 20.55
C GLU A 176 6.43 10.37 19.04
N LEU A 177 5.42 11.13 18.62
CA LEU A 177 5.40 11.82 17.33
C LEU A 177 4.14 12.70 17.20
N LYS A 178 4.24 13.93 17.73
CA LYS A 178 3.14 14.90 17.78
C LYS A 178 3.02 15.83 16.56
N THR A 179 3.91 15.82 15.56
CA THR A 179 4.11 17.05 14.74
C THR A 179 4.30 16.90 13.22
N LEU A 180 3.68 15.93 12.52
CA LEU A 180 3.75 15.91 11.04
C LEU A 180 2.36 15.85 10.40
N THR A 181 2.09 16.82 9.52
CA THR A 181 0.85 17.04 8.75
C THR A 181 0.81 16.16 7.51
N ALA A 182 -0.34 15.58 7.20
CA ALA A 182 -0.55 14.78 5.99
C ALA A 182 -0.48 15.65 4.73
N ASN A 183 0.20 15.15 3.70
CA ASN A 183 0.23 15.64 2.32
C ASN A 183 0.95 16.98 2.03
N ALA A 184 2.05 17.26 2.72
CA ALA A 184 3.06 18.16 2.13
C ALA A 184 3.86 17.39 1.06
N PRO A 185 4.25 18.00 -0.07
CA PRO A 185 5.14 17.38 -1.07
C PRO A 185 6.51 16.93 -0.51
N ASP A 186 6.84 17.36 0.71
CA ASP A 186 8.03 16.97 1.47
C ASP A 186 7.77 15.83 2.49
N ASN A 187 6.57 15.25 2.51
CA ASN A 187 6.33 14.11 3.39
C ASN A 187 7.13 12.89 2.90
N PRO A 188 7.93 12.27 3.77
CA PRO A 188 8.71 11.12 3.39
C PRO A 188 7.79 9.94 3.06
N VAL A 189 8.20 9.10 2.10
CA VAL A 189 7.55 7.82 1.74
C VAL A 189 7.53 6.91 2.96
N PHE A 190 8.61 6.94 3.75
CA PHE A 190 8.70 6.19 4.99
C PHE A 190 8.64 7.09 6.23
N SER A 191 7.88 6.68 7.23
CA SER A 191 7.90 7.31 8.54
C SER A 191 9.27 7.14 9.22
N PRO A 192 9.63 7.99 10.19
CA PRO A 192 10.88 7.81 10.96
C PRO A 192 11.03 6.40 11.56
N VAL A 193 9.94 5.83 12.05
CA VAL A 193 9.93 4.48 12.65
C VAL A 193 10.24 3.40 11.61
N GLN A 194 9.79 3.56 10.37
CA GLN A 194 10.18 2.66 9.28
C GLN A 194 11.63 2.81 8.89
N TRP A 195 12.14 4.04 8.82
CA TRP A 195 13.55 4.26 8.54
C TRP A 195 14.43 3.60 9.60
N ASP A 196 14.09 3.74 10.87
CA ASP A 196 14.79 3.07 11.97
C ASP A 196 14.72 1.55 11.84
N PHE A 197 13.57 1.03 11.42
CA PHE A 197 13.40 -0.41 11.17
C PHE A 197 14.30 -0.90 10.03
N VAL A 198 14.34 -0.18 8.89
CA VAL A 198 15.24 -0.50 7.77
C VAL A 198 16.69 -0.52 8.25
N LEU A 199 17.12 0.51 8.98
CA LEU A 199 18.48 0.57 9.54
C LEU A 199 18.78 -0.60 10.47
N LYS A 200 17.81 -1.01 11.31
CA LYS A 200 17.94 -2.17 12.20
C LYS A 200 18.10 -3.48 11.43
N VAL A 201 17.34 -3.69 10.35
CA VAL A 201 17.48 -4.89 9.49
C VAL A 201 18.85 -4.91 8.81
N LEU A 202 19.30 -3.78 8.27
CA LEU A 202 20.60 -3.70 7.58
C LEU A 202 21.78 -3.84 8.55
N ALA A 203 21.60 -3.51 9.83
CA ALA A 203 22.60 -3.72 10.87
C ALA A 203 22.79 -5.21 11.24
N ASP A 204 21.88 -6.10 10.84
CA ASP A 204 22.03 -7.54 11.10
C ASP A 204 23.22 -8.11 10.31
N VAL A 205 24.27 -8.46 11.04
CA VAL A 205 25.51 -9.00 10.49
C VAL A 205 25.36 -10.42 9.94
N THR A 206 24.32 -11.14 10.37
CA THR A 206 24.00 -12.51 9.94
C THR A 206 23.20 -12.54 8.64
N LEU A 207 22.60 -11.41 8.25
CA LEU A 207 21.82 -11.31 7.03
C LEU A 207 22.72 -11.42 5.79
N ARG A 208 22.38 -12.39 4.93
CA ARG A 208 23.09 -12.68 3.68
C ARG A 208 22.26 -12.48 2.42
N VAL A 209 20.94 -12.53 2.52
CA VAL A 209 20.04 -12.29 1.40
C VAL A 209 19.01 -11.26 1.85
N LEU A 210 18.92 -10.15 1.13
CA LEU A 210 17.91 -9.13 1.35
C LEU A 210 16.97 -9.09 0.15
N VAL A 211 15.70 -9.36 0.43
CA VAL A 211 14.60 -9.19 -0.54
C VAL A 211 13.82 -7.95 -0.13
N VAL A 212 13.81 -6.94 -0.99
CA VAL A 212 13.03 -5.71 -0.77
C VAL A 212 11.79 -5.78 -1.63
N CYS A 213 10.67 -6.12 -1.02
CA CYS A 213 9.35 -6.03 -1.65
C CYS A 213 8.83 -4.59 -1.58
N SER A 214 8.26 -4.09 -2.67
CA SER A 214 7.59 -2.80 -2.73
C SER A 214 6.35 -2.96 -3.60
N GLU A 215 5.28 -2.26 -3.29
CA GLU A 215 4.08 -2.25 -4.14
C GLU A 215 4.47 -1.84 -5.57
N LEU A 216 5.18 -0.71 -5.65
CA LEU A 216 5.63 -0.07 -6.88
C LEU A 216 7.14 -0.28 -7.07
N PRO A 217 7.65 -0.30 -8.31
CA PRO A 217 9.07 -0.43 -8.57
C PRO A 217 9.88 0.69 -7.91
N LEU A 218 11.00 0.36 -7.26
CA LEU A 218 11.91 1.36 -6.69
C LEU A 218 12.70 2.07 -7.79
N VAL A 219 12.95 1.38 -8.91
CA VAL A 219 13.65 1.89 -10.09
C VAL A 219 12.77 1.66 -11.31
N ASP A 220 12.06 2.69 -11.71
CA ASP A 220 11.04 2.70 -12.74
C ASP A 220 11.47 3.50 -13.97
N ASP A 221 11.83 4.76 -13.81
CA ASP A 221 12.37 5.62 -14.86
C ASP A 221 13.28 6.69 -14.22
N SER A 222 13.92 7.53 -15.03
CA SER A 222 14.67 8.67 -14.50
C SER A 222 13.74 9.65 -13.80
N ASN A 223 14.23 10.27 -12.72
CA ASN A 223 13.45 11.28 -11.99
C ASN A 223 12.98 12.42 -12.92
N ALA A 224 13.79 12.80 -13.90
CA ALA A 224 13.44 13.82 -14.90
C ALA A 224 12.26 13.40 -15.78
N ASN A 225 12.24 12.16 -16.27
CA ASN A 225 11.14 11.65 -17.09
C ASN A 225 9.84 11.56 -16.29
N ILE A 226 9.90 11.11 -15.04
CA ILE A 226 8.73 11.02 -14.16
C ILE A 226 8.17 12.42 -13.88
N GLN A 227 9.02 13.40 -13.58
CA GLN A 227 8.61 14.79 -13.41
C GLN A 227 8.00 15.39 -14.70
N ALA A 228 8.61 15.13 -15.86
CA ALA A 228 8.08 15.57 -17.15
C ALA A 228 6.72 14.91 -17.45
N PHE A 229 6.55 13.64 -17.11
CA PHE A 229 5.30 12.92 -17.28
C PHE A 229 4.18 13.49 -16.40
N MET A 230 4.49 13.79 -15.12
CA MET A 230 3.54 14.38 -14.18
C MET A 230 3.12 15.81 -14.57
N THR A 231 4.02 16.59 -15.18
CA THR A 231 3.80 18.01 -15.53
C THR A 231 3.29 18.23 -16.95
N SER A 232 3.44 17.24 -17.84
CA SER A 232 2.91 17.31 -19.21
C SER A 232 1.41 17.62 -19.19
N SER A 233 0.93 18.47 -20.11
CA SER A 233 -0.50 18.74 -20.33
C SER A 233 -1.13 17.85 -21.41
N LYS A 234 -0.32 17.04 -22.13
CA LYS A 234 -0.73 16.32 -23.36
C LYS A 234 -1.34 14.93 -23.15
N VAL A 235 -1.14 14.29 -22.00
CA VAL A 235 -1.84 13.04 -21.64
C VAL A 235 -3.29 13.39 -21.28
N PRO A 236 -4.31 12.73 -21.86
CA PRO A 236 -5.70 13.04 -21.58
C PRO A 236 -6.02 12.75 -20.12
N SER A 237 -6.63 13.72 -19.43
CA SER A 237 -7.32 13.47 -18.17
C SER A 237 -8.53 12.59 -18.47
N SER A 238 -8.41 11.27 -18.33
CA SER A 238 -9.53 10.38 -18.58
C SER A 238 -10.57 10.51 -17.46
N SER A 239 -11.52 11.44 -17.62
CA SER A 239 -12.66 11.61 -16.71
C SER A 239 -13.88 10.77 -17.11
N SER A 240 -13.79 9.96 -18.17
CA SER A 240 -14.94 9.24 -18.76
C SER A 240 -14.75 7.74 -18.98
N SER A 241 -13.62 7.15 -18.60
CA SER A 241 -13.39 5.71 -18.68
C SER A 241 -13.09 5.12 -17.32
N SER A 242 -13.58 3.92 -17.04
CA SER A 242 -13.19 3.05 -15.92
C SER A 242 -11.70 2.65 -15.89
N ARG A 243 -10.83 3.40 -16.58
CA ARG A 243 -9.40 3.18 -16.65
C ARG A 243 -8.71 4.08 -15.62
N PRO A 244 -7.72 3.57 -14.87
CA PRO A 244 -6.89 4.39 -13.99
C PRO A 244 -6.25 5.52 -14.79
N ASN A 245 -6.22 6.73 -14.25
CA ASN A 245 -5.52 7.83 -14.89
C ASN A 245 -4.01 7.58 -14.75
N PRO A 246 -3.25 7.42 -15.84
CA PRO A 246 -1.81 7.17 -15.78
C PRO A 246 -1.04 8.12 -14.87
N ARG A 247 -1.47 9.40 -14.80
CA ARG A 247 -0.79 10.43 -14.01
C ARG A 247 -1.05 10.34 -12.51
N SER A 248 -2.21 9.86 -12.07
CA SER A 248 -2.48 9.71 -10.63
C SER A 248 -1.63 8.57 -10.06
N SER A 249 -1.50 7.48 -10.81
CA SER A 249 -0.67 6.35 -10.39
C SER A 249 0.82 6.68 -10.33
N CYS A 250 1.34 7.62 -11.15
CA CYS A 250 2.75 8.04 -11.08
C CYS A 250 3.12 8.88 -9.86
N ARG A 251 2.14 9.51 -9.18
CA ARG A 251 2.41 10.34 -7.99
C ARG A 251 2.81 9.52 -6.78
N SER A 252 2.45 8.23 -6.74
CA SER A 252 2.87 7.30 -5.70
C SER A 252 4.18 6.59 -6.03
N TRP A 253 4.78 6.85 -7.20
CA TRP A 253 6.04 6.22 -7.60
C TRP A 253 7.21 6.72 -6.75
N TRP A 254 8.17 5.85 -6.50
CA TRP A 254 9.41 6.20 -5.80
C TRP A 254 10.13 7.37 -6.48
N GLY A 255 10.10 7.44 -7.81
CA GLY A 255 10.70 8.56 -8.55
C GLY A 255 10.02 9.91 -8.37
N ALA A 256 8.80 9.96 -7.82
CA ALA A 256 8.14 11.20 -7.40
C ALA A 256 8.72 11.76 -6.09
N VAL A 257 9.39 10.93 -5.27
CA VAL A 257 10.06 11.31 -4.02
C VAL A 257 11.56 10.96 -4.09
N PRO A 258 12.33 11.68 -4.94
CA PRO A 258 13.70 11.30 -5.31
C PRO A 258 14.67 11.17 -4.13
N ARG A 259 14.47 11.98 -3.07
CA ARG A 259 15.32 11.93 -1.86
C ARG A 259 15.20 10.59 -1.13
N ASP A 260 13.98 10.10 -0.97
CA ASP A 260 13.71 8.85 -0.25
C ASP A 260 14.09 7.64 -1.09
N GLN A 261 13.79 7.68 -2.40
CA GLN A 261 14.26 6.68 -3.36
C GLN A 261 15.80 6.56 -3.32
N GLN A 262 16.51 7.68 -3.43
CA GLN A 262 17.97 7.70 -3.37
C GLN A 262 18.50 7.19 -2.02
N ARG A 263 17.87 7.58 -0.91
CA ARG A 263 18.24 7.14 0.44
C ARG A 263 18.13 5.62 0.57
N LEU A 264 17.00 5.05 0.16
CA LEU A 264 16.78 3.60 0.26
C LEU A 264 17.75 2.83 -0.62
N LEU A 265 17.90 3.22 -1.90
CA LEU A 265 18.83 2.57 -2.84
C LEU A 265 20.29 2.65 -2.33
N THR A 266 20.67 3.79 -1.74
CA THR A 266 21.99 3.97 -1.12
C THR A 266 22.20 2.99 0.04
N LEU A 267 21.24 2.92 0.97
CA LEU A 267 21.35 2.06 2.14
C LEU A 267 21.47 0.57 1.76
N VAL A 268 20.66 0.10 0.81
CA VAL A 268 20.68 -1.32 0.40
C VAL A 268 21.90 -1.67 -0.44
N SER A 269 22.39 -0.73 -1.27
CA SER A 269 23.62 -0.93 -2.05
C SER A 269 24.86 -0.95 -1.14
N GLU A 270 24.95 -0.03 -0.18
CA GLU A 270 26.02 -0.02 0.83
C GLU A 270 26.01 -1.30 1.67
N TRP A 271 24.82 -1.77 2.07
CA TRP A 271 24.67 -3.05 2.76
C TRP A 271 25.20 -4.23 1.93
N LYS A 272 24.91 -4.28 0.62
CA LYS A 272 25.45 -5.32 -0.29
C LYS A 272 26.98 -5.23 -0.37
N LEU A 273 27.55 -4.03 -0.48
CA LEU A 273 29.00 -3.83 -0.58
C LEU A 273 29.77 -4.26 0.67
N GLN A 274 29.16 -4.13 1.86
CA GLN A 274 29.82 -4.42 3.14
C GLN A 274 30.39 -5.85 3.24
N LYS A 275 29.81 -6.82 2.52
CA LYS A 275 30.31 -8.20 2.50
C LYS A 275 30.14 -8.83 1.11
N PRO A 276 31.15 -9.55 0.57
CA PRO A 276 31.06 -10.17 -0.75
C PRO A 276 29.97 -11.25 -0.86
N ASN A 277 29.59 -11.86 0.28
CA ASN A 277 28.62 -12.95 0.34
C ASN A 277 27.19 -12.50 0.65
N ARG A 278 26.83 -11.27 0.24
CA ARG A 278 25.50 -10.68 0.37
C ARG A 278 24.83 -10.51 -1.00
N GLU A 279 23.56 -10.90 -1.07
CA GLU A 279 22.75 -10.73 -2.28
C GLU A 279 21.52 -9.84 -2.00
N LEU A 280 21.18 -9.01 -2.98
CA LEU A 280 20.09 -8.04 -2.92
C LEU A 280 19.19 -8.21 -4.14
N VAL A 281 17.90 -8.36 -3.91
CA VAL A 281 16.88 -8.34 -4.96
C VAL A 281 15.72 -7.44 -4.58
N LEU A 282 15.28 -6.63 -5.53
CA LEU A 282 14.10 -5.78 -5.39
C LEU A 282 12.92 -6.45 -6.09
N LEU A 283 11.74 -6.46 -5.45
CA LEU A 283 10.52 -7.07 -5.96
C LEU A 283 9.38 -6.06 -5.95
N SER A 284 8.59 -6.01 -7.03
CA SER A 284 7.37 -5.22 -7.07
C SER A 284 6.33 -5.79 -8.02
N GLY A 285 5.06 -5.36 -7.91
CA GLY A 285 4.00 -6.00 -8.69
C GLY A 285 2.68 -5.26 -8.88
N ALA A 286 2.41 -4.18 -8.16
CA ALA A 286 1.15 -3.43 -8.33
C ALA A 286 1.31 -2.22 -9.26
N SER A 287 2.30 -2.26 -10.16
CA SER A 287 2.52 -1.15 -11.08
C SER A 287 1.34 -1.01 -12.05
N SER A 288 0.76 0.19 -12.11
CA SER A 288 -0.22 0.58 -13.14
C SER A 288 0.33 0.48 -14.56
N MET A 289 1.66 0.35 -14.71
CA MET A 289 2.30 0.09 -16.00
C MET A 289 1.84 -1.23 -16.60
N GLY A 290 1.39 -2.21 -15.81
CA GLY A 290 0.80 -3.47 -16.32
C GLY A 290 1.77 -4.36 -17.11
N VAL A 291 3.08 -4.13 -16.98
CA VAL A 291 4.14 -4.84 -17.68
C VAL A 291 5.12 -5.45 -16.69
N ALA A 292 5.56 -6.68 -16.95
CA ALA A 292 6.66 -7.29 -16.23
C ALA A 292 8.02 -6.79 -16.73
N LEU A 293 8.88 -6.39 -15.79
CA LEU A 293 10.21 -5.85 -16.08
C LEU A 293 11.27 -6.60 -15.28
N ALA A 294 12.31 -7.05 -15.95
CA ALA A 294 13.56 -7.44 -15.30
C ALA A 294 14.54 -6.28 -15.45
N SER A 295 15.03 -5.75 -14.33
CA SER A 295 15.93 -4.61 -14.33
C SER A 295 17.26 -4.99 -13.73
N THR A 296 18.33 -4.58 -14.40
CA THR A 296 19.66 -4.50 -13.82
C THR A 296 19.89 -3.08 -13.33
N VAL A 297 20.28 -2.93 -12.06
CA VAL A 297 20.57 -1.64 -11.43
C VAL A 297 22.03 -1.64 -11.00
N THR A 298 22.78 -0.68 -11.53
CA THR A 298 24.21 -0.50 -11.25
C THR A 298 24.41 0.76 -10.43
N ASP A 299 24.91 0.62 -9.21
CA ASP A 299 25.44 1.76 -8.46
C ASP A 299 26.78 2.17 -9.07
N MET A 300 26.79 3.28 -9.81
CA MET A 300 27.97 3.78 -10.51
C MET A 300 29.07 4.23 -9.55
N LYS A 301 28.71 4.68 -8.34
CA LYS A 301 29.66 5.15 -7.33
C LYS A 301 30.37 3.98 -6.66
N MET A 302 29.61 2.95 -6.29
CA MET A 302 30.12 1.77 -5.58
C MET A 302 30.56 0.63 -6.50
N ARG A 303 30.24 0.72 -7.81
CA ARG A 303 30.46 -0.33 -8.82
C ARG A 303 29.84 -1.67 -8.41
N THR A 304 28.68 -1.62 -7.78
CA THR A 304 27.90 -2.80 -7.39
C THR A 304 26.64 -2.92 -8.24
N GLU A 305 26.22 -4.15 -8.50
CA GLU A 305 25.00 -4.44 -9.26
C GLU A 305 24.00 -5.22 -8.40
N PHE A 306 22.71 -4.96 -8.63
CA PHE A 306 21.60 -5.74 -8.08
C PHE A 306 20.42 -5.72 -9.05
N HIS A 307 19.48 -6.64 -8.84
CA HIS A 307 18.35 -6.83 -9.76
C HIS A 307 17.03 -6.38 -9.15
N GLN A 308 16.15 -5.86 -10.02
CA GLN A 308 14.74 -5.63 -9.69
C GLN A 308 13.86 -6.49 -10.59
N HIS A 309 12.86 -7.14 -9.99
CA HIS A 309 11.84 -7.87 -10.73
C HIS A 309 10.47 -7.25 -10.47
N VAL A 310 9.90 -6.66 -11.52
CA VAL A 310 8.52 -6.21 -11.56
C VAL A 310 7.68 -7.31 -12.18
N VAL A 311 6.65 -7.79 -11.49
CA VAL A 311 5.64 -8.71 -12.06
C VAL A 311 4.47 -7.93 -12.63
N GLY A 312 3.82 -8.48 -13.66
CA GLY A 312 2.58 -7.95 -14.18
C GLY A 312 1.36 -8.42 -13.37
N PRO A 313 0.14 -8.05 -13.81
CA PRO A 313 -1.07 -8.50 -13.15
C PRO A 313 -1.26 -10.02 -13.30
N ILE A 314 -1.71 -10.70 -12.25
CA ILE A 314 -2.02 -12.14 -12.32
C ILE A 314 -3.40 -12.38 -12.93
N ALA A 315 -4.40 -11.58 -12.55
CA ALA A 315 -5.78 -11.71 -13.01
C ALA A 315 -6.38 -10.40 -13.57
N GLY A 316 -5.64 -9.29 -13.42
CA GLY A 316 -6.04 -7.98 -13.93
C GLY A 316 -5.68 -7.79 -15.41
N PRO A 317 -6.18 -6.73 -16.05
CA PRO A 317 -5.82 -6.40 -17.42
C PRO A 317 -4.36 -5.93 -17.52
N CYS A 318 -3.63 -6.43 -18.52
CA CYS A 318 -2.33 -5.89 -18.87
C CYS A 318 -2.47 -4.53 -19.59
N HIS A 319 -1.55 -3.62 -19.30
CA HIS A 319 -1.48 -2.32 -19.93
C HIS A 319 -0.09 -2.18 -20.56
N THR A 320 0.01 -1.63 -21.76
CA THR A 320 1.30 -1.41 -22.45
C THR A 320 1.54 0.06 -22.79
N ALA A 321 0.67 0.95 -22.31
CA ALA A 321 0.69 2.36 -22.65
C ALA A 321 1.78 3.16 -21.92
N LEU A 322 2.37 2.60 -20.86
CA LEU A 322 3.32 3.28 -19.96
C LEU A 322 4.57 2.42 -19.74
N VAL A 323 5.21 1.97 -20.83
CA VAL A 323 6.49 1.28 -20.71
C VAL A 323 7.56 2.33 -20.38
N PRO A 324 8.35 2.15 -19.29
CA PRO A 324 9.40 3.08 -18.93
C PRO A 324 10.52 3.07 -19.96
N THR A 325 11.39 4.08 -19.92
CA THR A 325 12.61 4.08 -20.74
C THR A 325 13.44 2.82 -20.48
N ARG A 326 14.04 2.25 -21.53
CA ARG A 326 14.85 1.03 -21.40
C ARG A 326 16.10 1.24 -20.56
N THR A 327 16.65 2.45 -20.57
CA THR A 327 17.86 2.80 -19.84
C THR A 327 17.75 4.21 -19.30
N GLY A 328 18.39 4.44 -18.16
CA GLY A 328 18.42 5.75 -17.54
C GLY A 328 19.23 5.75 -16.26
N VAL A 329 19.15 6.88 -15.55
CA VAL A 329 19.85 7.07 -14.28
C VAL A 329 18.88 7.67 -13.25
N VAL A 330 18.89 7.11 -12.05
CA VAL A 330 18.19 7.62 -10.88
C VAL A 330 19.19 8.32 -9.96
N ALA A 331 18.85 9.53 -9.53
CA ALA A 331 19.64 10.36 -8.62
C ALA A 331 21.14 10.48 -8.97
N ASP A 332 21.45 10.54 -10.27
CA ASP A 332 22.81 10.63 -10.83
C ASP A 332 23.80 9.54 -10.36
N ARG A 333 23.29 8.44 -9.77
CA ARG A 333 24.10 7.38 -9.14
C ARG A 333 23.73 5.99 -9.61
N PHE A 334 22.44 5.71 -9.75
CA PHE A 334 21.95 4.37 -10.04
C PHE A 334 21.54 4.29 -11.51
N ALA A 335 22.43 3.75 -12.34
CA ALA A 335 22.10 3.45 -13.73
C ALA A 335 21.19 2.21 -13.76
N PHE A 336 20.20 2.21 -14.65
CA PHE A 336 19.32 1.07 -14.83
C PHE A 336 19.22 0.66 -16.30
N GLN A 337 18.98 -0.62 -16.49
CA GLN A 337 18.60 -1.22 -17.76
C GLN A 337 17.38 -2.11 -17.53
N HIS A 338 16.30 -1.85 -18.27
CA HIS A 338 15.03 -2.57 -18.21
C HIS A 338 14.87 -3.47 -19.42
N ASP A 339 14.65 -4.75 -19.14
CA ASP A 339 14.17 -5.73 -20.11
C ASP A 339 12.67 -5.95 -19.87
N VAL A 340 11.88 -5.68 -20.91
CA VAL A 340 10.45 -5.97 -20.91
C VAL A 340 10.27 -7.47 -21.11
N VAL A 341 9.58 -8.12 -20.17
CA VAL A 341 9.40 -9.57 -20.16
C VAL A 341 7.90 -9.89 -20.21
N LEU A 342 7.50 -10.82 -21.08
CA LEU A 342 6.09 -11.23 -21.27
C LEU A 342 5.14 -10.03 -21.49
N PRO A 343 5.39 -9.18 -22.51
CA PRO A 343 4.61 -7.98 -22.73
C PRO A 343 3.14 -8.31 -23.02
N GLY A 344 2.23 -7.74 -22.22
CA GLY A 344 0.79 -7.94 -22.42
C GLY A 344 0.25 -9.25 -21.84
N GLU A 345 1.06 -10.04 -21.13
CA GLU A 345 0.64 -11.29 -20.52
C GLU A 345 0.54 -11.19 -18.99
N ASN A 346 -0.51 -11.82 -18.47
CA ASN A 346 -0.65 -12.02 -17.05
C ASN A 346 0.44 -12.96 -16.55
N ASN A 347 1.13 -12.59 -15.48
CA ASN A 347 2.30 -13.32 -15.02
C ASN A 347 2.52 -13.23 -13.51
N PHE A 348 3.33 -14.15 -13.00
CA PHE A 348 3.93 -14.09 -11.67
C PHE A 348 5.40 -14.52 -11.74
N ALA A 349 6.16 -14.28 -10.67
CA ALA A 349 7.54 -14.72 -10.54
C ALA A 349 7.68 -15.74 -9.41
N VAL A 350 8.52 -16.75 -9.65
CA VAL A 350 8.99 -17.70 -8.66
C VAL A 350 10.43 -17.36 -8.36
N LEU A 351 10.69 -16.88 -7.14
CA LEU A 351 12.04 -16.65 -6.66
C LEU A 351 12.52 -17.85 -5.86
N THR A 352 13.69 -18.37 -6.24
CA THR A 352 14.40 -19.40 -5.47
C THR A 352 15.57 -18.73 -4.77
N LEU A 353 15.57 -18.79 -3.44
CA LEU A 353 16.62 -18.24 -2.59
C LEU A 353 17.39 -19.42 -1.99
N ALA A 354 18.71 -19.45 -2.21
CA ALA A 354 19.59 -20.44 -1.60
C ALA A 354 20.72 -19.72 -0.87
N ALA A 355 20.87 -20.00 0.43
CA ALA A 355 22.01 -19.53 1.21
C ALA A 355 22.52 -20.70 2.06
N ALA A 356 23.72 -21.19 1.76
CA ALA A 356 24.37 -22.26 2.50
C ALA A 356 25.67 -21.74 3.14
N GLU A 357 26.05 -22.31 4.28
CA GLU A 357 27.31 -21.98 4.93
C GLU A 357 28.49 -22.26 3.97
N GLY A 358 29.43 -21.31 3.88
CA GLY A 358 30.59 -21.42 2.99
C GLY A 358 30.33 -21.29 1.48
N ARG A 359 29.10 -20.99 1.04
CA ARG A 359 28.77 -20.74 -0.37
C ARG A 359 28.07 -19.42 -0.56
N ASP A 360 28.36 -18.69 -1.63
CA ASP A 360 27.65 -17.44 -1.93
C ASP A 360 26.14 -17.68 -2.09
N PRO A 361 25.33 -16.74 -1.60
CA PRO A 361 23.89 -16.85 -1.77
C PRO A 361 23.53 -16.75 -3.25
N VAL A 362 22.54 -17.53 -3.67
CA VAL A 362 22.01 -17.52 -5.03
C VAL A 362 20.56 -17.12 -4.99
N VAL A 363 20.21 -16.14 -5.82
CA VAL A 363 18.83 -15.73 -6.07
C VAL A 363 18.55 -15.95 -7.54
N THR A 364 17.58 -16.82 -7.84
CA THR A 364 17.09 -17.00 -9.21
C THR A 364 15.63 -16.60 -9.30
N CYS A 365 15.26 -15.92 -10.38
CA CYS A 365 13.89 -15.51 -10.65
C CYS A 365 13.42 -16.19 -11.93
N ARG A 366 12.40 -17.03 -11.82
CA ARG A 366 11.71 -17.65 -12.96
C ARG A 366 10.35 -17.03 -13.12
N ARG A 367 10.08 -16.44 -14.29
CA ARG A 367 8.76 -15.91 -14.60
C ARG A 367 7.86 -16.99 -15.17
N VAL A 368 6.58 -16.91 -14.81
CA VAL A 368 5.53 -17.80 -15.29
C VAL A 368 4.44 -16.92 -15.87
N GLY A 369 4.32 -16.94 -17.20
CA GLY A 369 3.23 -16.32 -17.94
C GLY A 369 2.13 -17.32 -18.26
N GLN A 370 0.96 -16.80 -18.66
CA GLN A 370 -0.01 -17.63 -19.39
C GLN A 370 0.53 -17.87 -20.80
N VAL A 371 0.92 -19.12 -21.11
CA VAL A 371 1.02 -19.55 -22.50
C VAL A 371 -0.39 -19.43 -23.09
N GLN A 372 -0.58 -18.53 -24.05
CA GLN A 372 -1.85 -18.44 -24.79
C GLN A 372 -2.15 -19.74 -25.52
#